data_AF-A0AAE0FM31-F1
#
_entry.id   AF-A0AAE0FM31-F1
#
_cell.length_a   1.000
_cell.length_b   1.000
_cell.length_c   1.000
_cell.angle_alpha   90.00
_cell.angle_beta   90.00
_cell.angle_gamma   90.00
#
_symmetry.space_group_name_H-M   'P 1'
#
loop_
_entity.id
_entity.type
_entity.pdbx_description
1 polymer ?
#
loop_
_entity_poly.entity_id
_entity_poly.type
_entity_poly.pdbx_seq_one_letter_code
_entity_poly.pdbx_strand_id
1 'polypeptide(L)'
;EARRSSAVVKSLRRYEHLQVQEAMIHAHQRVVDISTDRVCAMCNKRISNSVFAVYPGGMIVHYNCYNRAPGNLTPGAKGPPA
;
A
#
# COMPACT_ATOMS: atom_id res chain seq x y z
N GLU A 1 -26.08 19.25 33.10
CA GLU A 1 -26.04 19.17 31.62
C GLU A 1 -24.64 19.15 30.99
N ALA A 2 -23.73 20.07 31.31
CA ALA A 2 -22.46 20.24 30.58
C ALA A 2 -21.62 18.95 30.37
N ARG A 3 -21.52 18.05 31.37
CA ARG A 3 -20.82 16.76 31.20
C ARG A 3 -21.43 15.87 30.12
N ARG A 4 -22.76 15.85 30.03
CA ARG A 4 -23.49 15.04 29.04
C ARG A 4 -23.28 15.61 27.64
N SER A 5 -23.38 16.92 27.49
CA SER A 5 -23.11 17.62 26.22
C SER A 5 -21.68 17.37 25.74
N SER A 6 -20.69 17.46 26.64
CA SER A 6 -19.29 17.18 26.31
C SER A 6 -19.04 15.71 25.93
N ALA A 7 -19.75 14.76 26.56
CA ALA A 7 -19.65 13.35 26.19
C ALA A 7 -20.21 13.09 24.78
N VAL A 8 -21.35 13.71 24.46
CA VAL A 8 -21.95 13.62 23.12
C VAL A 8 -21.02 14.20 22.06
N VAL A 9 -20.46 15.39 22.28
CA VAL A 9 -19.51 16.02 21.33
C VAL A 9 -18.26 15.17 21.13
N LYS A 10 -17.72 14.55 22.20
CA LYS A 10 -16.58 13.63 22.09
C LYS A 10 -16.89 12.41 21.23
N SER A 11 -18.07 11.81 21.42
CA SER A 11 -18.50 10.65 20.62
C SER A 11 -18.68 11.00 19.15
N LEU A 12 -19.28 12.16 18.85
CA LEU A 12 -19.48 12.63 17.47
C LEU A 12 -18.14 12.84 16.75
N ARG A 13 -17.19 13.55 17.38
CA ARG A 13 -15.85 13.76 16.82
C ARG A 13 -15.09 12.45 16.61
N ARG A 14 -15.23 11.51 17.55
CA ARG A 14 -14.62 10.18 17.42
C ARG A 14 -15.20 9.42 16.23
N TYR A 15 -16.51 9.49 16.03
CA TYR A 15 -17.18 8.85 14.91
C TYR A 15 -16.70 9.41 13.57
N GLU A 16 -16.67 10.75 13.43
CA GLU A 16 -16.14 11.40 12.21
C GLU A 16 -14.69 11.00 11.93
N HIS A 17 -13.84 10.97 12.97
CA HIS A 17 -12.46 10.55 12.82
C HIS A 17 -12.34 9.10 12.32
N LEU A 18 -13.14 8.18 12.88
CA LEU A 18 -13.14 6.78 12.45
C LEU A 18 -13.61 6.62 11.00
N GLN A 19 -14.63 7.37 10.57
CA GLN A 19 -15.06 7.36 9.17
C GLN A 19 -13.96 7.82 8.20
N VAL A 20 -13.24 8.89 8.54
CA VAL A 20 -12.13 9.37 7.70
C VAL A 20 -10.99 8.34 7.67
N GLN A 21 -10.68 7.71 8.81
CA GLN A 21 -9.67 6.64 8.86
C GLN A 21 -10.08 5.45 7.99
N GLU A 22 -11.34 5.03 8.05
CA GLU A 22 -11.87 3.96 7.21
C GLU A 22 -11.77 4.30 5.72
N ALA A 23 -12.17 5.51 5.33
CA ALA A 23 -12.03 5.97 3.95
C ALA A 23 -10.57 5.99 3.48
N MET A 24 -9.65 6.44 4.34
CA MET A 24 -8.21 6.41 4.07
C MET A 24 -7.71 4.97 3.91
N ILE A 25 -8.11 4.05 4.77
CA ILE A 25 -7.75 2.63 4.67
C ILE A 25 -8.22 2.09 3.32
N HIS A 26 -9.47 2.31 2.93
CA HIS A 26 -9.99 1.85 1.64
C HIS A 26 -9.28 2.48 0.45
N ALA A 27 -8.93 3.77 0.51
CA ALA A 27 -8.18 4.43 -0.56
C ALA A 27 -6.75 3.89 -0.70
N HIS A 28 -6.11 3.49 0.41
CA HIS A 28 -4.75 2.95 0.42
C HIS A 28 -4.69 1.42 0.25
N GLN A 29 -5.82 0.72 0.37
CA GLN A 29 -5.92 -0.70 0.09
C GLN A 29 -5.71 -0.95 -1.41
N ARG A 30 -4.47 -1.25 -1.79
CA ARG A 30 -4.11 -1.68 -3.15
C ARG A 30 -4.15 -3.20 -3.23
N VAL A 31 -5.10 -3.73 -4.00
CA VAL A 31 -5.14 -5.14 -4.37
C VAL A 31 -4.54 -5.32 -5.76
N VAL A 32 -3.66 -6.29 -5.93
CA VAL A 32 -3.11 -6.70 -7.23
C VAL A 32 -3.32 -8.19 -7.39
N ASP A 33 -4.16 -8.57 -8.35
CA ASP A 33 -4.42 -9.97 -8.66
C ASP A 33 -3.35 -10.50 -9.62
N ILE A 34 -2.56 -11.49 -9.22
CA ILE A 34 -1.47 -12.03 -10.03
C ILE A 34 -1.96 -13.26 -10.78
N SER A 35 -2.41 -13.02 -12.01
CA SER A 35 -2.71 -14.04 -12.99
C SER A 35 -1.42 -14.57 -13.66
N THR A 36 -1.50 -15.78 -14.22
CA THR A 36 -0.33 -16.52 -14.78
C THR A 36 0.30 -15.89 -16.02
N ASP A 37 -0.36 -14.88 -16.59
CA ASP A 37 0.03 -14.10 -17.75
C ASP A 37 0.77 -12.81 -17.39
N ARG A 38 0.83 -12.42 -16.11
CA ARG A 38 1.52 -11.19 -15.72
C ARG A 38 3.03 -11.30 -15.96
N VAL A 39 3.57 -10.31 -16.68
CA VAL A 39 4.99 -10.20 -17.01
C VAL A 39 5.64 -9.03 -16.30
N CYS A 40 6.90 -9.18 -15.95
CA CYS A 40 7.71 -8.12 -15.39
C CYS A 40 7.93 -7.03 -16.45
N ALA A 41 7.60 -5.78 -16.11
CA ALA A 41 7.75 -4.64 -17.02
C ALA A 41 9.22 -4.33 -17.41
N MET A 42 10.20 -4.87 -16.69
CA MET A 42 11.63 -4.61 -16.92
C MET A 42 12.35 -5.69 -17.73
N CYS A 43 11.92 -6.96 -17.60
CA CYS A 43 12.60 -8.09 -18.25
C CYS A 43 11.68 -8.96 -19.10
N ASN A 44 10.38 -8.62 -19.15
CA ASN A 44 9.34 -9.29 -19.93
C ASN A 44 9.20 -10.79 -19.63
N LYS A 45 9.74 -11.27 -18.50
CA LYS A 45 9.55 -12.64 -18.01
C LYS A 45 8.30 -12.72 -17.13
N ARG A 46 7.66 -13.89 -17.12
CA ARG A 46 6.49 -14.17 -16.28
C ARG A 46 6.78 -14.00 -14.79
N ILE A 47 5.83 -13.41 -14.07
CA ILE A 47 5.78 -13.34 -12.61
C ILE A 47 4.87 -14.47 -12.16
N SER A 48 5.45 -15.66 -12.02
CA SER A 48 4.77 -16.80 -11.39
C SER A 48 4.99 -16.69 -9.87
N ASN A 49 5.73 -17.62 -9.25
CA ASN A 49 5.93 -17.65 -7.80
C ASN A 49 7.15 -16.86 -7.32
N SER A 50 7.71 -15.99 -8.16
CA SER A 50 8.89 -15.17 -7.84
C SER A 50 8.52 -13.95 -7.01
N VAL A 51 9.37 -13.53 -6.06
CA VAL A 51 9.20 -12.27 -5.31
C VAL A 51 9.11 -11.08 -6.29
N PHE A 52 8.11 -10.24 -6.09
CA PHE A 52 7.78 -9.11 -6.95
C PHE A 52 7.60 -7.83 -6.15
N ALA A 53 7.66 -6.69 -6.84
CA ALA A 53 7.29 -5.38 -6.34
C ALA A 53 6.23 -4.76 -7.26
N VAL A 54 5.37 -3.93 -6.68
CA VAL A 54 4.30 -3.23 -7.41
C VAL A 54 4.52 -1.74 -7.27
N TYR A 55 4.66 -1.03 -8.40
CA TYR A 55 4.75 0.42 -8.41
C TYR A 55 3.39 1.09 -8.16
N PRO A 56 3.38 2.33 -7.66
CA PRO A 56 2.20 3.20 -7.69
C PRO A 56 1.76 3.37 -9.16
N GLY A 57 0.67 2.72 -9.55
CA GLY A 57 0.24 2.60 -10.95
C GLY A 57 -0.08 1.16 -11.39
N GLY A 58 0.30 0.16 -10.58
CA GLY A 58 -0.07 -1.24 -10.83
C GLY A 58 0.90 -1.99 -11.76
N MET A 59 1.98 -1.35 -12.19
CA MET A 59 3.09 -2.02 -12.86
C MET A 59 3.77 -2.99 -11.91
N ILE A 60 3.96 -4.23 -12.35
CA ILE A 60 4.60 -5.28 -11.57
C ILE A 60 5.98 -5.56 -12.14
N VAL A 61 6.96 -5.66 -11.25
CA VAL A 61 8.34 -6.01 -11.59
C VAL A 61 8.83 -7.12 -10.66
N HIS A 62 9.76 -7.94 -11.14
CA HIS A 62 10.51 -8.81 -10.23
C HIS A 62 11.27 -7.97 -9.21
N TYR A 63 11.38 -8.44 -7.97
CA TYR A 63 12.13 -7.73 -6.93
C TYR A 63 13.61 -7.54 -7.30
N ASN A 64 14.21 -8.51 -8.00
CA ASN A 64 15.57 -8.37 -8.53
C ASN A 64 15.68 -7.30 -9.63
N CYS A 65 14.66 -7.17 -10.48
CA CYS A 65 14.61 -6.12 -11.50
C CYS A 65 14.41 -4.73 -10.87
N TYR A 66 13.61 -4.66 -9.80
CA TYR A 66 13.46 -3.46 -8.99
C TYR A 66 14.82 -3.01 -8.41
N ASN A 67 15.58 -3.94 -7.84
CA ASN A 67 16.87 -3.63 -7.21
C ASN A 67 18.01 -3.35 -8.22
N ARG A 68 17.83 -3.69 -9.50
CA ARG A 68 18.81 -3.46 -10.58
C ARG A 68 18.55 -2.20 -11.40
N ALA A 69 17.44 -1.49 -11.17
CA ALA A 69 17.10 -0.31 -11.95
C ALA A 69 18.19 0.79 -11.79
N PRO A 70 18.82 1.27 -12.88
CA PRO A 70 19.83 2.33 -12.82
C PRO A 70 19.15 3.68 -12.59
N GLY A 71 18.86 3.98 -11.32
CA GLY A 71 18.23 5.23 -10.90
C GLY A 71 17.42 5.03 -9.64
N ASN A 72 18.01 5.35 -8.50
CA ASN A 72 17.29 5.46 -7.22
C ASN A 72 16.01 6.28 -7.37
N LEU A 73 14.88 5.66 -7.08
CA LEU A 73 13.69 6.32 -6.54
C LEU A 73 13.32 5.56 -5.26
N THR A 74 14.11 5.76 -4.19
CA THR A 74 13.69 5.34 -2.85
C THR A 74 12.55 6.24 -2.38
N PRO A 75 11.60 5.69 -1.62
CA PRO A 75 11.60 6.05 -0.21
C PRO A 75 11.49 4.79 0.66
N GLY A 76 12.49 4.57 1.53
CA GLY A 76 12.42 3.54 2.57
C GLY A 76 13.54 2.51 2.52
N ALA A 77 14.76 2.98 2.72
CA ALA A 77 15.84 2.08 3.11
C ALA A 77 15.53 1.45 4.49
N LYS A 78 15.63 0.12 4.54
CA LYS A 78 15.82 -0.75 5.73
C LYS A 78 14.59 -1.02 6.62
N GLY A 79 13.92 -2.16 6.37
CA GLY A 79 13.33 -2.98 7.43
C GLY A 79 14.41 -3.88 8.06
N PRO A 80 14.27 -4.30 9.34
CA PRO A 80 15.31 -5.04 10.03
C PRO A 80 15.44 -6.46 9.48
N PRO A 81 16.67 -7.01 9.34
CA PRO A 81 16.82 -8.46 9.26
C PRO A 81 16.43 -9.08 10.62
N ALA A 82 15.76 -10.23 10.57
CA ALA A 82 15.49 -11.08 11.72
C ALA A 82 16.78 -11.57 12.39
#